data_AF-A0A496U417-F1
#
_entry.id   AF-A0A496U417-F1
#
_cell.length_a   1.000
_cell.length_b   1.000
_cell.length_c   1.000
_cell.angle_alpha   90.00
_cell.angle_beta   90.00
_cell.angle_gamma   90.00
#
_symmetry.space_group_name_H-M   'P 1'
#
loop_
_entity.id
_entity.type
_entity.pdbx_description
1 polymer ?
#
loop_
_entity_poly.entity_id
_entity_poly.type
_entity_poly.pdbx_seq_one_letter_code
_entity_poly.pdbx_strand_id
1 'polypeptide(L)' 'DLKLTLARKENIDLKIYDISGKLIKDLHHGNLNPGAHTFSITTNPGTYIAVLKYGRGVVRRKFVVW' A
#
# COMPACT_ATOMS: atom_id res chain seq x y z
N ASP A 1 -8.09 4.24 -4.39
CA ASP A 1 -7.22 4.69 -3.29
C ASP A 1 -7.16 3.68 -2.14
N LEU A 2 -6.04 3.67 -1.41
CA LEU A 2 -5.84 2.91 -0.17
C LEU A 2 -5.80 3.88 1.02
N LYS A 3 -6.63 3.63 2.04
CA LYS A 3 -6.72 4.46 3.24
C LYS A 3 -6.05 3.77 4.42
N LEU A 4 -5.28 4.52 5.20
CA LEU A 4 -4.57 4.07 6.39
C LEU A 4 -4.70 5.13 7.49
N THR A 5 -5.06 4.72 8.71
CA THR A 5 -5.04 5.60 9.88
C THR A 5 -4.02 5.07 10.88
N LEU A 6 -3.07 5.91 11.27
CA LEU A 6 -1.99 5.57 12.21
C LEU A 6 -2.25 6.22 13.57
N ALA A 7 -2.18 5.44 14.64
CA ALA A 7 -2.31 5.94 16.02
C ALA A 7 -1.02 6.60 16.54
N ARG A 8 0.13 6.26 15.96
CA ARG A 8 1.45 6.81 16.29
C ARG A 8 2.34 6.84 15.05
N LYS A 9 3.52 7.45 15.15
CA LYS A 9 4.52 7.42 14.08
C LYS A 9 4.98 5.98 13.82
N GLU A 10 4.93 5.54 12.58
CA GLU A 10 5.29 4.18 12.17
C GLU A 10 6.06 4.21 10.85
N ASN A 11 6.97 3.25 10.68
CA ASN A 11 7.64 3.02 9.39
C ASN A 11 6.72 2.22 8.47
N ILE A 12 6.50 2.73 7.27
CA ILE A 12 5.55 2.22 6.28
C ILE A 12 6.29 1.71 5.05
N ASP A 13 5.94 0.51 4.61
CA ASP A 13 6.39 -0.08 3.34
C ASP A 13 5.14 -0.51 2.56
N LEU A 14 4.79 0.25 1.52
CA LEU A 14 3.61 0.02 0.69
C LEU A 14 4.04 -0.35 -0.74
N LYS A 15 3.78 -1.60 -1.10
CA LYS A 15 4.17 -2.18 -2.38
C LYS A 15 2.97 -2.74 -3.13
N ILE A 16 3.00 -2.60 -4.46
CA ILE A 16 1.96 -3.08 -5.36
C ILE A 16 2.53 -4.23 -6.19
N TYR A 17 1.84 -5.35 -6.17
CA TYR A 17 2.19 -6.56 -6.91
C TYR A 17 1.09 -6.88 -7.92
N ASP A 18 1.42 -7.56 -9.01
CA ASP A 18 0.42 -8.21 -9.86
C ASP A 18 -0.04 -9.54 -9.25
N ILE A 19 -0.99 -10.20 -9.92
CA ILE A 19 -1.51 -11.50 -9.49
C ILE A 19 -0.49 -12.65 -9.55
N SER A 20 0.60 -12.50 -10.32
CA SER A 20 1.69 -13.47 -10.38
C SER A 20 2.68 -13.31 -9.21
N GLY A 21 2.53 -12.24 -8.42
CA GLY A 21 3.42 -11.90 -7.32
C GLY A 21 4.62 -11.05 -7.75
N LYS A 22 4.67 -10.58 -9.00
CA LYS A 22 5.71 -9.67 -9.46
C LYS A 22 5.47 -8.28 -8.86
N LEU A 23 6.52 -7.68 -8.32
CA LEU A 23 6.49 -6.30 -7.85
C LEU A 23 6.32 -5.35 -9.04
N ILE A 24 5.24 -4.57 -9.03
CA ILE A 24 4.93 -3.56 -10.05
C ILE A 24 5.41 -2.19 -9.61
N LYS A 25 5.21 -1.85 -8.34
CA LYS A 25 5.56 -0.53 -7.82
C LYS A 25 5.86 -0.57 -6.32
N ASP A 26 6.94 0.11 -5.94
CA ASP A 26 7.13 0.56 -4.57
C ASP A 26 6.48 1.94 -4.44
N LEU A 27 5.35 2.01 -3.73
CA LEU A 27 4.52 3.22 -3.69
C LEU A 27 4.93 4.15 -2.56
N HIS A 28 5.40 3.60 -1.45
CA HIS A 28 5.89 4.39 -0.33
C HIS A 28 6.82 3.57 0.56
N HIS A 29 7.95 4.16 0.92
CA HIS A 29 8.89 3.60 1.88
C HIS A 29 9.37 4.71 2.82
N GLY A 30 8.97 4.67 4.10
CA GLY A 30 9.40 5.65 5.08
C GLY A 30 8.45 5.85 6.26
N ASN A 31 8.80 6.79 7.13
CA ASN A 31 8.03 7.07 8.33
C ASN A 31 6.84 7.99 8.03
N LEU A 32 5.65 7.59 8.51
CA LEU A 32 4.49 8.46 8.54
C LEU A 32 4.13 8.85 9.96
N ASN A 33 3.74 10.11 10.13
CA ASN A 33 3.21 10.63 11.38
C ASN A 33 1.82 10.06 11.67
N PRO A 34 1.37 10.10 12.94
CA PRO A 34 0.00 9.73 13.30
C PRO A 34 -1.01 10.54 12.47
N GLY A 35 -2.16 9.92 12.16
CA GLY A 35 -3.22 10.53 11.36
C GLY A 35 -3.71 9.67 10.21
N ALA A 36 -4.65 10.22 9.45
CA ALA A 36 -5.23 9.58 8.28
C ALA A 36 -4.41 9.89 7.02
N HIS A 37 -4.06 8.85 6.27
CA HIS A 37 -3.27 8.91 5.05
C HIS A 37 -4.04 8.20 3.93
N THR A 38 -3.98 8.79 2.73
CA THR A 38 -4.57 8.21 1.53
C THR A 38 -3.50 8.06 0.47
N PHE A 39 -3.35 6.86 -0.08
CA PHE A 39 -2.43 6.56 -1.17
C PHE A 39 -3.22 6.33 -2.45
N SER A 40 -2.95 7.13 -3.47
CA SER A 40 -3.50 6.95 -4.80
C SER A 40 -2.61 6.03 -5.62
N ILE A 41 -3.24 5.05 -6.26
CA ILE A 41 -2.56 4.04 -7.07
C ILE A 41 -2.89 4.33 -8.52
N THR A 42 -1.90 4.83 -9.26
CA THR A 42 -2.00 5.04 -10.71
C THR A 42 -1.18 3.95 -11.41
N THR A 43 -1.87 3.05 -12.11
CA THR A 43 -1.29 1.96 -12.91
C THR A 43 -2.24 1.63 -14.05
N ASN A 44 -1.81 0.79 -14.98
CA ASN A 44 -2.64 0.36 -16.10
C ASN A 44 -3.83 -0.48 -15.61
N PRO A 45 -4.91 -0.61 -16.40
CA PRO A 45 -6.00 -1.51 -16.07
C PRO A 45 -5.51 -2.93 -15.80
N GLY A 46 -6.03 -3.56 -14.75
CA GLY A 46 -5.57 -4.86 -14.31
C GLY A 46 -5.93 -5.20 -12.87
N THR A 47 -5.61 -6.42 -12.46
CA THR A 47 -5.79 -6.89 -11.07
C THR A 47 -4.47 -6.86 -10.33
N TYR A 48 -4.48 -6.30 -9.13
CA TYR A 48 -3.28 -6.08 -8.32
C TYR A 48 -3.51 -6.41 -6.84
N ILE A 49 -2.41 -6.56 -6.13
CA ILE A 49 -2.35 -6.80 -4.70
C ILE A 49 -1.50 -5.69 -4.07
N ALA A 50 -2.12 -4.86 -3.24
CA ALA A 50 -1.40 -3.92 -2.39
C ALA A 50 -0.99 -4.63 -1.10
N VAL A 51 0.29 -4.55 -0.76
CA VAL A 51 0.85 -5.04 0.50
C VAL A 51 1.38 -3.84 1.27
N LEU A 52 0.73 -3.53 2.39
CA LEU A 52 1.10 -2.47 3.30
C LEU A 52 1.70 -3.10 4.56
N LYS A 53 2.93 -2.77 4.89
CA LYS A 53 3.55 -3.11 6.16
C LYS A 53 3.70 -1.85 7.00
N TYR A 54 3.34 -1.93 8.28
CA TYR A 54 3.46 -0.83 9.24
C TYR A 54 3.78 -1.38 10.62
N GLY A 55 4.94 -1.00 11.18
CA GLY A 55 5.42 -1.57 12.45
C GLY A 55 5.52 -3.10 12.38
N ARG A 56 4.67 -3.81 13.16
CA ARG A 56 4.53 -5.28 13.12
C ARG A 56 3.33 -5.78 12.32
N GLY A 57 2.50 -4.88 11.80
CA GLY A 57 1.29 -5.19 11.04
C GLY A 57 1.56 -5.35 9.54
N VAL A 58 0.79 -6.24 8.91
CA VAL A 58 0.76 -6.40 7.45
C VAL A 58 -0.69 -6.44 7.00
N VAL A 59 -1.05 -5.56 6.07
CA VAL A 59 -2.36 -5.55 5.41
C VAL A 59 -2.15 -5.87 3.93
N ARG A 60 -2.94 -6.82 3.43
CA ARG A 60 -2.96 -7.19 2.01
C ARG A 60 -4.34 -6.91 1.46
N ARG A 61 -4.41 -6.22 0.33
CA ARG A 61 -5.69 -5.90 -0.32
C ARG A 61 -5.60 -6.13 -1.82
N LYS A 62 -6.48 -6.98 -2.33
CA LYS A 62 -6.71 -7.13 -3.77
C LYS A 62 -7.56 -5.97 -4.28
N PHE A 63 -7.23 -5.42 -5.45
CA PHE A 63 -8.02 -4.41 -6.12
C PHE A 63 -7.93 -4.56 -7.64
N VAL A 64 -8.91 -4.00 -8.34
CA VAL A 64 -8.99 -3.98 -9.80
C VAL A 64 -8.97 -2.52 -10.24
N VAL A 65 -8.12 -2.23 -11.22
CA VAL A 65 -8.07 -0.95 -11.93
C VAL A 65 -8.73 -1.16 -13.29
N TRP A 66 -9.65 -0.27 -13.64
CA TRP A 66 -10.41 -0.28 -14.90
C TRP A 66 -9.89 0.80 -15.84
#